data_AF-A0A9P0QQB9-F1
#
_entry.id   AF-A0A9P0QQB9-F1
#
_cell.length_a   1.000
_cell.length_b   1.000
_cell.length_c   1.000
_cell.angle_alpha   90.00
_cell.angle_beta   90.00
_cell.angle_gamma   90.00
#
_symmetry.space_group_name_H-M   'P 1'
#
loop_
_entity.id
_entity.type
_entity.pdbx_description
1 polymer ?
#
loop_
_entity_poly.entity_id
_entity_poly.type
_entity_poly.pdbx_seq_one_letter_code
_entity_poly.pdbx_strand_id
1 'polypeptide(L)'
;MSETDESLSDVSLDEEDEELIWRVFYGDYESKINSNNNSGYPSDYESEEYSSSRASASAEPESSGLKRKREADDDDELNLSDIDDPELIAKYESLKSLQDLPVSELPVLNEEEKKRLIISSFTDEQMDKFESYRRMTVNKPGVKKVCNGVLGHSIAQNIAVVLAGLSKSFLGEIITRAMEIQQRNYRAKLIVDVENKKKQKREILKSLESGKDVEVEDVKLEYLGDKQHSLQPEHIREAWRLYNLESSSALNASWRQQGDSSGKMFR
;
A
#
# COMPACT_ATOMS: atom_id res chain seq x y z
N MET A 1 34.38 -13.60 -11.69
CA MET A 1 33.03 -14.19 -11.63
C MET A 1 33.12 -15.47 -12.43
N SER A 2 33.15 -16.62 -11.76
CA SER A 2 33.34 -17.93 -12.39
C SER A 2 32.00 -18.46 -12.90
N GLU A 3 32.04 -19.16 -14.04
CA GLU A 3 30.90 -19.80 -14.74
C GLU A 3 30.06 -20.77 -13.86
N THR A 4 30.50 -21.05 -12.64
CA THR A 4 29.78 -21.84 -11.65
C THR A 4 28.64 -21.10 -10.95
N ASP A 5 28.60 -19.77 -10.96
CA ASP A 5 27.47 -19.03 -10.33
C ASP A 5 26.20 -19.02 -11.21
N GLU A 6 26.34 -19.28 -12.51
CA GLU A 6 25.25 -19.17 -13.49
C GLU A 6 24.35 -20.42 -13.53
N SER A 7 24.84 -21.57 -13.06
CA SER A 7 24.05 -22.82 -12.95
C SER A 7 23.40 -23.02 -11.57
N LEU A 8 23.48 -22.03 -10.68
CA LEU A 8 23.22 -22.17 -9.24
C LEU A 8 21.98 -21.39 -8.75
N SER A 9 21.23 -20.77 -9.68
CA SER A 9 20.02 -19.98 -9.41
C SER A 9 18.73 -20.80 -9.31
N ASP A 10 18.77 -22.08 -9.69
CA ASP A 10 17.57 -22.86 -10.04
C ASP A 10 17.13 -23.83 -8.93
N VAL A 11 16.99 -23.31 -7.71
CA VAL A 11 16.27 -24.03 -6.65
C VAL A 11 14.87 -23.47 -6.57
N SER A 12 13.92 -24.23 -7.13
CA SER A 12 12.50 -23.93 -7.10
C SER A 12 12.00 -23.93 -5.65
N LEU A 13 11.13 -22.98 -5.35
CA LEU A 13 10.41 -22.98 -4.09
C LEU A 13 9.13 -23.80 -4.26
N ASP A 14 8.40 -23.96 -3.17
CA ASP A 14 7.10 -24.61 -3.24
C ASP A 14 6.11 -23.63 -3.91
N GLU A 15 5.11 -24.14 -4.62
CA GLU A 15 4.14 -23.33 -5.39
C GLU A 15 3.56 -22.17 -4.55
N GLU A 16 3.17 -22.45 -3.30
CA GLU A 16 2.62 -21.45 -2.38
C GLU A 16 3.60 -20.29 -2.06
N ASP A 17 4.90 -20.59 -1.96
CA ASP A 17 5.93 -19.59 -1.70
C ASP A 17 6.17 -18.73 -2.94
N GLU A 18 6.15 -19.35 -4.13
CA GLU A 18 6.29 -18.65 -5.40
C GLU A 18 5.09 -17.71 -5.63
N GLU A 19 3.86 -18.18 -5.41
CA GLU A 19 2.65 -17.36 -5.43
C GLU A 19 2.73 -16.18 -4.45
N LEU A 20 3.25 -16.40 -3.24
CA LEU A 20 3.44 -15.34 -2.26
C LEU A 20 4.40 -14.26 -2.78
N ILE A 21 5.55 -14.66 -3.34
CA ILE A 21 6.53 -13.75 -3.93
C ILE A 21 5.89 -12.98 -5.09
N TRP A 22 5.17 -13.67 -5.97
CA TRP A 22 4.45 -13.06 -7.09
C TRP A 22 3.45 -12.01 -6.62
N ARG A 23 2.59 -12.35 -5.66
CA ARG A 23 1.60 -11.42 -5.09
C ARG A 23 2.25 -10.17 -4.49
N VAL A 24 3.31 -10.33 -3.71
CA VAL A 24 3.92 -9.23 -2.94
C VAL A 24 4.74 -8.26 -3.81
N PHE A 25 5.49 -8.78 -4.79
CA PHE A 25 6.40 -7.97 -5.61
C PHE A 25 5.83 -7.59 -6.98
N TYR A 26 4.94 -8.43 -7.53
CA TYR A 26 4.47 -8.31 -8.91
C TYR A 26 2.95 -8.08 -9.04
N GLY A 27 2.15 -8.21 -7.96
CA GLY A 27 0.70 -7.99 -8.02
C GLY A 27 0.29 -6.58 -8.51
N ASP A 28 1.09 -5.56 -8.18
CA ASP A 28 0.88 -4.19 -8.66
C ASP A 28 1.13 -4.06 -10.18
N TYR A 29 2.02 -4.89 -10.74
CA TYR A 29 2.30 -4.92 -12.18
C TYR A 29 1.18 -5.62 -12.94
N GLU A 30 0.67 -6.73 -12.41
CA GLU A 30 -0.46 -7.45 -12.99
C GLU A 30 -1.72 -6.58 -13.04
N SER A 31 -2.01 -5.85 -11.96
CA SER A 31 -3.15 -4.91 -11.92
C SER A 31 -3.04 -3.82 -13.00
N LYS A 32 -1.83 -3.32 -13.26
CA LYS A 32 -1.56 -2.34 -14.31
C LYS A 32 -1.62 -2.95 -15.71
N ILE A 33 -1.11 -4.16 -15.89
CA ILE A 33 -1.15 -4.89 -17.15
C ILE A 33 -2.60 -5.24 -17.50
N ASN A 34 -3.40 -5.74 -16.57
CA ASN A 34 -4.81 -6.04 -16.78
C ASN A 34 -5.64 -4.77 -17.05
N SER A 35 -5.27 -3.63 -16.45
CA SER A 35 -5.86 -2.33 -16.80
C SER A 35 -5.50 -1.88 -18.22
N ASN A 36 -4.30 -2.22 -18.72
CA ASN A 36 -3.83 -1.89 -20.07
C ASN A 36 -4.31 -2.90 -21.15
N ASN A 37 -4.44 -4.17 -20.81
CA ASN A 37 -4.78 -5.26 -21.75
C ASN A 37 -6.27 -5.25 -22.15
N ASN A 38 -7.08 -4.36 -21.59
CA ASN A 38 -8.41 -4.05 -22.15
C ASN A 38 -8.33 -3.09 -23.36
N SER A 39 -7.14 -2.65 -23.79
CA SER A 39 -6.93 -2.10 -25.13
C SER A 39 -6.50 -3.23 -26.07
N GLY A 40 -7.43 -3.71 -26.89
CA GLY A 40 -7.26 -4.88 -27.75
C GLY A 40 -6.07 -4.79 -28.71
N TYR A 41 -5.31 -5.88 -28.78
CA TYR A 41 -4.47 -6.21 -29.93
C TYR A 41 -4.82 -7.64 -30.39
N PRO A 42 -4.98 -7.91 -31.69
CA PRO A 42 -5.48 -9.20 -32.18
C PRO A 42 -4.38 -10.26 -32.10
N SER A 43 -4.66 -11.40 -31.47
CA SER A 43 -3.76 -12.57 -31.53
C SER A 43 -4.09 -13.41 -32.76
N ASP A 44 -3.43 -13.15 -33.88
CA ASP A 44 -3.38 -14.08 -35.01
C ASP A 44 -2.31 -15.13 -34.73
N TYR A 45 -2.69 -16.20 -34.02
CA TYR A 45 -1.93 -17.45 -34.00
C TYR A 45 -2.90 -18.61 -34.16
N GLU A 46 -3.10 -18.98 -35.42
CA GLU A 46 -3.79 -20.19 -35.85
C GLU A 46 -2.93 -21.40 -35.46
N SER A 47 -3.43 -22.24 -34.56
CA SER A 47 -2.84 -23.55 -34.24
C SER A 47 -3.83 -24.63 -34.61
N GLU A 48 -3.45 -25.43 -35.60
CA GLU A 48 -4.23 -26.55 -36.11
C GLU A 48 -4.37 -27.68 -35.06
N GLU A 49 -5.60 -28.07 -34.76
CA GLU A 49 -5.88 -29.27 -33.97
C GLU A 49 -6.15 -30.48 -34.86
N TYR A 50 -5.36 -31.54 -34.59
CA TYR A 50 -5.42 -32.85 -35.19
C TYR A 50 -6.68 -33.60 -34.73
N SER A 51 -7.54 -33.98 -35.67
CA SER A 51 -8.74 -34.78 -35.43
C SER A 51 -8.38 -36.23 -35.08
N SER A 52 -8.84 -36.73 -33.94
CA SER A 52 -8.97 -38.17 -33.69
C SER A 52 -10.32 -38.49 -33.07
N SER A 53 -11.03 -39.37 -33.75
CA SER A 53 -12.41 -39.78 -33.57
C SER A 53 -12.57 -40.93 -32.56
N ARG A 54 -13.62 -40.87 -31.71
CA ARG A 54 -14.35 -42.08 -31.27
C ARG A 54 -15.75 -41.81 -30.66
N ALA A 55 -16.76 -42.07 -31.50
CA ALA A 55 -18.08 -42.70 -31.27
C ALA A 55 -18.84 -42.57 -29.91
N SER A 56 -19.95 -41.80 -30.00
CA SER A 56 -21.37 -42.12 -29.67
C SER A 56 -21.81 -42.59 -28.27
N ALA A 57 -22.65 -41.79 -27.59
CA ALA A 57 -24.00 -42.15 -27.14
C ALA A 57 -24.78 -40.95 -26.53
N SER A 58 -25.91 -40.60 -27.17
CA SER A 58 -27.19 -40.06 -26.66
C SER A 58 -27.31 -39.39 -25.27
N ALA A 59 -27.73 -38.11 -25.24
CA ALA A 59 -28.89 -37.55 -24.49
C ALA A 59 -28.86 -36.00 -24.50
N GLU A 60 -30.05 -35.37 -24.46
CA GLU A 60 -30.36 -33.95 -24.67
C GLU A 60 -29.84 -32.94 -23.61
N PRO A 61 -29.91 -31.61 -23.87
CA PRO A 61 -29.09 -30.61 -23.21
C PRO A 61 -29.78 -29.91 -22.02
N GLU A 62 -29.05 -29.72 -20.92
CA GLU A 62 -29.39 -28.71 -19.90
C GLU A 62 -28.21 -27.79 -19.63
N SER A 63 -28.41 -26.50 -19.94
CA SER A 63 -27.49 -25.40 -19.67
C SER A 63 -27.63 -24.93 -18.22
N SER A 64 -26.58 -25.08 -17.41
CA SER A 64 -26.51 -24.53 -16.05
C SER A 64 -25.32 -23.58 -15.89
N GLY A 65 -25.47 -22.36 -16.43
CA GLY A 65 -24.63 -21.22 -16.08
C GLY A 65 -25.09 -20.64 -14.74
N LEU A 66 -24.34 -20.91 -13.68
CA LEU A 66 -24.54 -20.38 -12.33
C LEU A 66 -24.27 -18.86 -12.29
N LYS A 67 -25.30 -18.05 -12.61
CA LYS A 67 -25.36 -16.65 -12.19
C LYS A 67 -25.66 -16.60 -10.70
N ARG A 68 -24.63 -16.28 -9.90
CA ARG A 68 -24.77 -16.03 -8.46
C ARG A 68 -25.49 -14.69 -8.27
N LYS A 69 -26.80 -14.77 -8.05
CA LYS A 69 -27.67 -13.69 -7.59
C LYS A 69 -27.16 -13.25 -6.21
N ARG A 70 -26.56 -12.06 -6.10
CA ARG A 70 -26.38 -11.41 -4.79
C ARG A 70 -27.71 -10.72 -4.50
N GLU A 71 -28.36 -11.20 -3.45
CA GLU A 71 -29.55 -10.59 -2.90
C GLU A 71 -29.16 -9.19 -2.39
N ALA A 72 -29.98 -8.20 -2.78
CA ALA A 72 -29.87 -6.85 -2.28
C ALA A 72 -30.40 -6.85 -0.85
N ASP A 73 -29.50 -6.69 0.12
CA ASP A 73 -29.88 -6.26 1.46
C ASP A 73 -30.22 -4.76 1.36
N ASP A 74 -31.50 -4.47 1.16
CA ASP A 74 -32.14 -3.14 1.10
C ASP A 74 -32.26 -2.52 2.50
N ASP A 75 -31.15 -2.23 3.19
CA ASP A 75 -31.24 -1.60 4.53
C ASP A 75 -30.28 -0.43 4.80
N ASP A 76 -29.66 0.17 3.78
CA ASP A 76 -28.92 1.44 3.91
C ASP A 76 -29.15 2.39 2.71
N GLU A 77 -30.39 2.48 2.23
CA GLU A 77 -30.81 3.65 1.45
C GLU A 77 -30.80 4.88 2.37
N LEU A 78 -29.78 5.73 2.25
CA LEU A 78 -29.88 7.12 2.70
C LEU A 78 -31.15 7.69 2.06
N ASN A 79 -32.17 7.93 2.88
CA ASN A 79 -33.48 8.39 2.43
C ASN A 79 -33.33 9.75 1.74
N LEU A 80 -33.25 9.73 0.41
CA LEU A 80 -33.11 10.91 -0.46
C LEU A 80 -34.32 11.85 -0.35
N SER A 81 -35.38 11.44 0.34
CA SER A 81 -36.58 12.26 0.61
C SER A 81 -36.30 13.52 1.43
N ASP A 82 -35.19 13.58 2.17
CA ASP A 82 -34.87 14.70 3.07
C ASP A 82 -34.01 15.78 2.39
N ILE A 83 -33.69 15.63 1.10
CA ILE A 83 -32.87 16.55 0.31
C ILE A 83 -33.76 17.22 -0.75
N ASP A 84 -34.28 18.41 -0.45
CA ASP A 84 -35.18 19.20 -1.32
C ASP A 84 -34.50 19.80 -2.58
N ASP A 85 -33.28 19.39 -2.92
CA ASP A 85 -32.52 19.91 -4.06
C ASP A 85 -32.45 18.88 -5.22
N PRO A 86 -33.30 19.03 -6.25
CA PRO A 86 -33.39 18.07 -7.35
C PRO A 86 -32.12 18.03 -8.22
N GLU A 87 -31.30 19.08 -8.24
CA GLU A 87 -30.01 19.06 -8.94
C GLU A 87 -28.99 18.17 -8.20
N LEU A 88 -29.03 18.16 -6.87
CA LEU A 88 -28.11 17.39 -6.04
C LEU A 88 -28.35 15.89 -6.18
N ILE A 89 -29.63 15.49 -6.27
CA ILE A 89 -30.06 14.10 -6.50
C ILE A 89 -29.62 13.61 -7.87
N ALA A 90 -29.91 14.38 -8.93
CA ALA A 90 -29.51 14.04 -10.30
C ALA A 90 -27.97 13.95 -10.43
N LYS A 91 -27.24 14.84 -9.75
CA LYS A 91 -25.78 14.80 -9.70
C LYS A 91 -25.26 13.55 -8.98
N TYR A 92 -25.87 13.16 -7.87
CA TYR A 92 -25.50 11.94 -7.15
C TYR A 92 -25.74 10.68 -7.99
N GLU A 93 -26.89 10.56 -8.64
CA GLU A 93 -27.21 9.45 -9.56
C GLU A 93 -26.22 9.37 -10.73
N SER A 94 -25.84 10.53 -11.28
CA SER A 94 -24.81 10.58 -12.34
C SER A 94 -23.44 10.12 -11.86
N LEU A 95 -23.04 10.45 -10.62
CA LEU A 95 -21.76 10.02 -10.06
C LEU A 95 -21.76 8.53 -9.68
N LYS A 96 -22.90 8.02 -9.19
CA LYS A 96 -23.06 6.61 -8.87
C LYS A 96 -22.99 5.73 -10.12
N SER A 97 -23.57 6.16 -11.23
CA SER A 97 -23.46 5.42 -12.50
C SER A 97 -22.05 5.45 -13.11
N LEU A 98 -21.21 6.43 -12.75
CA LEU A 98 -19.79 6.47 -13.11
C LEU A 98 -18.93 5.49 -12.30
N GLN A 99 -19.43 4.93 -11.19
CA GLN A 99 -18.70 3.96 -10.36
C GLN A 99 -18.37 2.67 -11.12
N ASP A 100 -19.22 2.28 -12.08
CA ASP A 100 -19.10 1.03 -12.84
C ASP A 100 -18.27 1.17 -14.13
N LEU A 101 -17.79 2.38 -14.46
CA LEU A 101 -17.04 2.67 -15.68
C LEU A 101 -15.51 2.56 -15.47
N PRO A 102 -14.75 2.09 -16.48
CA PRO A 102 -13.29 2.02 -16.38
C PRO A 102 -12.69 3.42 -16.26
N VAL A 103 -11.64 3.56 -15.44
CA VAL A 103 -11.00 4.85 -15.08
C VAL A 103 -10.60 5.70 -16.30
N SER A 104 -10.34 5.07 -17.45
CA SER A 104 -9.98 5.74 -18.70
C SER A 104 -11.14 6.46 -19.41
N GLU A 105 -12.39 6.10 -19.10
CA GLU A 105 -13.61 6.65 -19.72
C GLU A 105 -14.35 7.64 -18.81
N LEU A 106 -13.84 7.85 -17.60
CA LEU A 106 -14.41 8.85 -16.70
C LEU A 106 -14.27 10.25 -17.31
N PRO A 107 -15.34 11.06 -17.35
CA PRO A 107 -15.21 12.47 -17.66
C PRO A 107 -14.20 13.11 -16.69
N VAL A 108 -13.57 14.22 -17.09
CA VAL A 108 -12.64 14.95 -16.21
C VAL A 108 -13.43 15.52 -15.03
N LEU A 109 -13.64 14.69 -14.01
CA LEU A 109 -14.34 15.05 -12.79
C LEU A 109 -13.53 16.11 -12.05
N ASN A 110 -14.23 17.09 -11.50
CA ASN A 110 -13.61 18.08 -10.63
C ASN A 110 -13.04 17.39 -9.37
N GLU A 111 -12.05 17.99 -8.71
CA GLU A 111 -11.46 17.40 -7.49
C GLU A 111 -12.49 17.14 -6.39
N GLU A 112 -13.53 17.97 -6.30
CA GLU A 112 -14.63 17.79 -5.36
C GLU A 112 -15.51 16.58 -5.70
N GLU A 113 -15.77 16.36 -6.99
CA GLU A 113 -16.55 15.22 -7.47
C GLU A 113 -15.78 13.92 -7.28
N LYS A 114 -14.47 13.93 -7.54
CA LYS A 114 -13.57 12.81 -7.24
C LYS A 114 -13.57 12.48 -5.75
N LYS A 115 -13.45 13.49 -4.88
CA LYS A 115 -13.50 13.30 -3.43
C LYS A 115 -14.85 12.73 -3.00
N ARG A 116 -15.96 13.23 -3.53
CA ARG A 116 -17.31 12.71 -3.21
C ARG A 116 -17.45 11.25 -3.64
N LEU A 117 -17.03 10.91 -4.86
CA LEU A 117 -17.10 9.53 -5.36
C LEU A 117 -16.28 8.56 -4.50
N ILE A 118 -15.08 8.97 -4.09
CA ILE A 118 -14.24 8.18 -3.19
C ILE A 118 -14.94 8.01 -1.83
N ILE A 119 -15.44 9.10 -1.23
CA ILE A 119 -16.11 9.06 0.07
C ILE A 119 -17.37 8.18 0.02
N SER A 120 -18.15 8.22 -1.08
CA SER A 120 -19.32 7.35 -1.24
C SER A 120 -18.96 5.87 -1.43
N SER A 121 -17.74 5.57 -1.84
CA SER A 121 -17.26 4.19 -2.02
C SER A 121 -16.59 3.60 -0.77
N PHE A 122 -16.50 4.36 0.33
CA PHE A 122 -15.88 3.88 1.55
C PHE A 122 -16.70 2.79 2.24
N THR A 123 -16.00 1.81 2.79
CA THR A 123 -16.58 0.91 3.80
C THR A 123 -16.82 1.66 5.11
N ASP A 124 -17.68 1.15 5.98
CA ASP A 124 -17.98 1.80 7.27
C ASP A 124 -16.72 2.07 8.11
N GLU A 125 -15.80 1.10 8.15
CA GLU A 125 -14.52 1.27 8.85
C GLU A 125 -13.64 2.36 8.22
N GLN A 126 -13.66 2.50 6.90
CA GLN A 126 -12.91 3.54 6.20
C GLN A 126 -13.53 4.91 6.44
N MET A 127 -14.86 4.99 6.46
CA MET A 127 -15.60 6.21 6.78
C MET A 127 -15.30 6.68 8.20
N ASP A 128 -15.34 5.79 9.20
CA ASP A 128 -15.04 6.14 10.60
C ASP A 128 -13.60 6.65 10.78
N LYS A 129 -12.62 6.00 10.13
CA LYS A 129 -11.22 6.46 10.10
C LYS A 129 -11.09 7.84 9.46
N PHE A 130 -11.79 8.07 8.34
CA PHE A 130 -11.80 9.37 7.65
C PHE A 130 -12.42 10.48 8.50
N GLU A 131 -13.58 10.22 9.11
CA GLU A 131 -14.27 11.13 10.01
C GLU A 131 -13.40 11.51 11.21
N SER A 132 -12.77 10.50 11.83
CA SER A 132 -11.83 10.65 12.93
C SER A 132 -10.66 11.55 12.56
N TYR A 133 -10.00 11.31 11.42
CA TYR A 133 -8.90 12.15 10.94
C TYR A 133 -9.34 13.57 10.60
N ARG A 134 -10.53 13.73 10.00
CA ARG A 134 -11.12 15.02 9.64
C ARG A 134 -11.37 15.89 10.88
N ARG A 135 -11.94 15.30 11.93
CA ARG A 135 -12.26 15.97 13.20
C ARG A 135 -11.04 16.19 14.10
N MET A 136 -9.98 15.42 13.93
CA MET A 136 -8.76 15.53 14.72
C MET A 136 -8.10 16.92 14.58
N THR A 137 -7.73 17.51 15.71
CA THR A 137 -6.99 18.78 15.76
C THR A 137 -5.83 18.68 16.73
N VAL A 138 -4.75 19.43 16.46
CA VAL A 138 -3.59 19.50 17.35
C VAL A 138 -3.89 20.47 18.51
N ASN A 139 -3.44 20.11 19.72
CA ASN A 139 -3.63 20.90 20.93
C ASN A 139 -3.01 22.30 20.81
N LYS A 140 -3.83 23.31 20.48
CA LYS A 140 -3.39 24.71 20.24
C LYS A 140 -2.67 25.32 21.46
N PRO A 141 -3.20 25.22 22.71
CA PRO A 141 -2.45 25.64 23.90
C PRO A 141 -1.09 24.96 24.07
N GLY A 142 -1.00 23.67 23.77
CA GLY A 142 0.25 22.90 23.84
C GLY A 142 1.30 23.42 22.86
N VAL A 143 0.90 23.61 21.59
CA VAL A 143 1.75 24.20 20.55
C VAL A 143 2.23 25.59 20.98
N LYS A 144 1.32 26.43 21.48
CA LYS A 144 1.65 27.76 21.99
C LYS A 144 2.70 27.72 23.11
N LYS A 145 2.57 26.79 24.05
CA LYS A 145 3.53 26.61 25.16
C LYS A 145 4.92 26.21 24.64
N VAL A 146 5.00 25.29 23.68
CA VAL A 146 6.26 24.87 23.06
C VAL A 146 6.92 26.04 22.33
N CYS A 147 6.18 26.76 21.49
CA CYS A 147 6.71 27.90 20.75
C CYS A 147 7.19 29.02 21.67
N ASN A 148 6.44 29.34 22.73
CA ASN A 148 6.88 30.32 23.73
C ASN A 148 8.16 29.88 24.43
N GLY A 149 8.32 28.58 24.70
CA GLY A 149 9.54 28.02 25.30
C GLY A 149 10.76 28.12 24.38
N VAL A 150 10.58 27.98 23.07
CA VAL A 150 11.66 28.09 22.07
C VAL A 150 12.02 29.54 21.77
N LEU A 151 11.03 30.42 21.63
CA LEU A 151 11.23 31.83 21.25
C LEU A 151 11.56 32.75 22.42
N GLY A 152 11.24 32.35 23.65
CA GLY A 152 11.43 33.18 24.85
C GLY A 152 10.44 34.34 25.02
N HIS A 153 9.45 34.46 24.13
CA HIS A 153 8.37 35.44 24.24
C HIS A 153 7.00 34.81 23.93
N SER A 154 5.92 35.49 24.33
CA SER A 154 4.56 35.02 24.08
C SER A 154 4.16 35.24 22.61
N ILE A 155 3.58 34.23 21.97
CA ILE A 155 3.01 34.33 20.62
C ILE A 155 1.51 34.64 20.63
N ALA A 156 1.03 35.30 19.57
CA ALA A 156 -0.39 35.58 19.37
C ALA A 156 -1.20 34.30 19.10
N GLN A 157 -2.50 34.31 19.43
CA GLN A 157 -3.38 33.15 19.29
C GLN A 157 -3.54 32.70 17.82
N ASN A 158 -3.62 33.65 16.89
CA ASN A 158 -3.74 33.35 15.46
C ASN A 158 -2.52 32.59 14.93
N ILE A 159 -1.32 32.93 15.41
CA ILE A 159 -0.09 32.23 15.06
C ILE A 159 -0.13 30.79 15.60
N ALA A 160 -0.61 30.60 16.84
CA ALA A 160 -0.77 29.26 17.40
C ALA A 160 -1.75 28.38 16.60
N VAL A 161 -2.81 28.96 16.01
CA VAL A 161 -3.74 28.25 15.12
C VAL A 161 -3.04 27.81 13.84
N VAL A 162 -2.29 28.70 13.19
CA VAL A 162 -1.54 28.39 11.97
C VAL A 162 -0.51 27.30 12.24
N LEU A 163 0.27 27.42 13.32
CA LEU A 163 1.27 26.43 13.71
C LEU A 163 0.66 25.07 14.05
N ALA A 164 -0.52 25.03 14.67
CA ALA A 164 -1.24 23.78 14.89
C ALA A 164 -1.68 23.11 13.57
N GLY A 165 -2.09 23.90 12.57
CA GLY A 165 -2.39 23.39 11.23
C GLY A 165 -1.16 22.82 10.52
N LEU A 166 -0.04 23.55 10.54
CA LEU A 166 1.24 23.08 9.99
C LEU A 166 1.72 21.81 10.71
N SER A 167 1.59 21.76 12.05
CA SER A 167 1.94 20.59 12.85
C SER A 167 1.12 19.36 12.46
N LYS A 168 -0.19 19.52 12.18
CA LYS A 168 -1.04 18.41 11.70
C LYS A 168 -0.54 17.87 10.37
N SER A 169 -0.26 18.77 9.41
CA SER A 169 0.26 18.38 8.10
C SER A 169 1.60 17.64 8.21
N PHE A 170 2.51 18.20 9.02
CA PHE A 170 3.83 17.62 9.25
C PHE A 170 3.77 16.24 9.90
N LEU A 171 2.95 16.07 10.94
CA LEU A 171 2.75 14.75 11.57
C LEU A 171 2.19 13.73 10.59
N GLY A 172 1.23 14.14 9.74
CA GLY A 172 0.69 13.29 8.68
C GLY A 172 1.78 12.80 7.74
N GLU A 173 2.63 13.70 7.25
CA GLU A 173 3.73 13.35 6.35
C GLU A 173 4.73 12.37 6.98
N ILE A 174 5.15 12.62 8.23
CA ILE A 174 6.11 11.73 8.92
C ILE A 174 5.48 10.34 9.17
N ILE A 175 4.22 10.27 9.58
CA ILE A 175 3.52 9.01 9.83
C ILE A 175 3.35 8.22 8.53
N THR A 176 2.93 8.87 7.44
CA THR A 176 2.81 8.22 6.12
C THR A 176 4.14 7.65 5.67
N ARG A 177 5.23 8.42 5.75
CA ARG A 177 6.58 7.95 5.41
C ARG A 177 7.01 6.76 6.28
N ALA A 178 6.69 6.78 7.58
CA ALA A 178 6.99 5.67 8.47
C ALA A 178 6.22 4.39 8.10
N MET A 179 4.96 4.51 7.68
CA MET A 179 4.18 3.37 7.16
C MET A 179 4.78 2.82 5.87
N GLU A 180 5.25 3.68 4.97
CA GLU A 180 5.94 3.20 3.77
C GLU A 180 7.26 2.48 4.10
N ILE A 181 8.03 2.98 5.06
CA ILE A 181 9.26 2.31 5.52
C ILE A 181 8.94 0.96 6.14
N GLN A 182 7.90 0.88 6.97
CA GLN A 182 7.44 -0.38 7.53
C GLN A 182 7.09 -1.40 6.42
N GLN A 183 6.39 -0.97 5.37
CA GLN A 183 6.08 -1.82 4.23
C GLN A 183 7.33 -2.25 3.45
N ARG A 184 8.29 -1.33 3.23
CA ARG A 184 9.59 -1.63 2.61
C ARG A 184 10.38 -2.65 3.44
N ASN A 185 10.37 -2.52 4.77
CA ASN A 185 11.02 -3.45 5.69
C ASN A 185 10.37 -4.85 5.62
N TYR A 186 9.05 -4.95 5.52
CA TYR A 186 8.37 -6.23 5.35
C TYR A 186 8.72 -6.91 4.03
N ARG A 187 8.79 -6.14 2.93
CA ARG A 187 9.26 -6.67 1.65
C ARG A 187 10.71 -7.12 1.73
N ALA A 188 11.59 -6.31 2.32
CA ALA A 188 13.00 -6.66 2.51
C ALA A 188 13.17 -7.93 3.36
N LYS A 189 12.41 -8.06 4.44
CA LYS A 189 12.42 -9.26 5.28
C LYS A 189 12.01 -10.49 4.49
N LEU A 190 10.94 -10.41 3.69
CA LEU A 190 10.52 -11.53 2.85
C LEU A 190 11.60 -11.95 1.86
N ILE A 191 12.35 -11.02 1.25
CA ILE A 191 13.49 -11.35 0.37
C ILE A 191 14.56 -12.15 1.12
N VAL A 192 14.91 -11.71 2.33
CA VAL A 192 15.90 -12.41 3.17
C VAL A 192 15.40 -13.80 3.56
N ASP A 193 14.13 -13.94 3.93
CA ASP A 193 13.52 -15.22 4.29
C ASP A 193 13.49 -16.18 3.08
N VAL A 194 13.18 -15.67 1.88
CA VAL A 194 13.26 -16.40 0.59
C VAL A 194 14.68 -16.89 0.33
N GLU A 195 15.69 -16.02 0.47
CA GLU A 195 17.09 -16.39 0.24
C GLU A 195 17.58 -17.45 1.23
N ASN A 196 17.19 -17.32 2.50
CA ASN A 196 17.49 -18.31 3.53
C ASN A 196 16.83 -19.66 3.23
N LYS A 197 15.56 -19.68 2.82
CA LYS A 197 14.85 -20.91 2.45
C LYS A 197 15.49 -21.58 1.23
N LYS A 198 15.84 -20.82 0.20
CA LYS A 198 16.60 -21.33 -0.96
C LYS A 198 17.98 -21.88 -0.55
N LYS A 199 18.67 -21.22 0.39
CA LYS A 199 19.96 -21.69 0.91
C LYS A 199 19.81 -23.01 1.68
N GLN A 200 18.80 -23.13 2.55
CA GLN A 200 18.52 -24.37 3.27
C GLN A 200 18.20 -25.52 2.31
N LYS A 201 17.30 -25.30 1.33
CA LYS A 201 17.00 -26.31 0.29
C LYS A 201 18.26 -26.76 -0.47
N ARG A 202 19.17 -25.83 -0.80
CA ARG A 202 20.48 -26.16 -1.41
C ARG A 202 21.36 -27.04 -0.50
N GLU A 203 21.43 -26.74 0.79
CA GLU A 203 22.23 -27.52 1.75
C GLU A 203 21.64 -28.92 1.97
N ILE A 204 20.30 -29.03 1.99
CA ILE A 204 19.59 -30.31 2.04
C ILE A 204 19.88 -31.14 0.79
N LEU A 205 19.75 -30.58 -0.42
CA LEU A 205 20.06 -31.30 -1.67
C LEU A 205 21.51 -31.82 -1.70
N LYS A 206 22.48 -31.03 -1.24
CA LYS A 206 23.89 -31.45 -1.15
C LYS A 206 24.13 -32.55 -0.11
N SER A 207 23.42 -32.50 1.01
CA SER A 207 23.56 -33.51 2.07
C SER A 207 22.88 -34.83 1.70
N LEU A 208 21.74 -34.77 1.01
CA LEU A 208 21.08 -35.91 0.39
C LEU A 208 21.98 -36.57 -0.69
N GLU A 209 22.63 -35.78 -1.54
CA GLU A 209 23.63 -36.29 -2.50
C GLU A 209 24.79 -37.02 -1.80
N SER A 210 25.20 -36.53 -0.62
CA SER A 210 26.23 -37.18 0.21
C SER A 210 25.74 -38.40 1.00
N GLY A 211 24.47 -38.79 0.86
CA GLY A 211 23.86 -39.96 1.52
C GLY A 211 23.62 -39.78 3.01
N LYS A 212 23.48 -38.55 3.50
CA LYS A 212 23.12 -38.25 4.90
C LYS A 212 21.62 -38.00 5.01
N ASP A 213 20.97 -38.67 5.96
CA ASP A 213 19.60 -38.35 6.34
C ASP A 213 19.58 -37.00 7.04
N VAL A 214 18.79 -36.06 6.51
CA VAL A 214 18.61 -34.72 7.07
C VAL A 214 17.13 -34.51 7.34
N GLU A 215 16.80 -34.18 8.58
CA GLU A 215 15.46 -33.75 8.97
C GLU A 215 15.19 -32.37 8.39
N VAL A 216 14.14 -32.25 7.58
CA VAL A 216 13.73 -31.00 6.94
C VAL A 216 12.55 -30.43 7.73
N GLU A 217 12.71 -29.21 8.26
CA GLU A 217 11.60 -28.44 8.79
C GLU A 217 11.00 -27.57 7.68
N ASP A 218 9.79 -27.90 7.25
CA ASP A 218 9.05 -27.14 6.23
C ASP A 218 8.41 -25.90 6.85
N VAL A 219 9.21 -24.83 6.99
CA VAL A 219 8.71 -23.51 7.41
C VAL A 219 8.15 -22.78 6.19
N LYS A 220 6.84 -22.47 6.22
CA LYS A 220 6.16 -21.66 5.21
C LYS A 220 6.63 -20.20 5.26
N LEU A 221 6.82 -19.57 4.10
CA LEU A 221 7.13 -18.15 4.06
C LEU A 221 5.89 -17.32 4.43
N GLU A 222 6.08 -16.29 5.25
CA GLU A 222 5.01 -15.37 5.64
C GLU A 222 5.37 -13.93 5.28
N TYR A 223 4.44 -13.20 4.67
CA TYR A 223 4.58 -11.77 4.47
C TYR A 223 3.95 -11.00 5.63
N LEU A 224 4.79 -10.37 6.45
CA LEU A 224 4.33 -9.60 7.61
C LEU A 224 3.43 -8.41 7.25
N GLY A 225 3.48 -7.92 6.00
CA GLY A 225 2.64 -6.80 5.58
C GLY A 225 1.17 -7.13 5.41
N ASP A 226 0.77 -8.41 5.46
CA ASP A 226 -0.65 -8.80 5.41
C ASP A 226 -1.37 -8.51 6.73
N LYS A 227 -0.63 -8.45 7.84
CA LYS A 227 -1.18 -8.20 9.18
C LYS A 227 -0.91 -6.76 9.59
N GLN A 228 -1.89 -6.13 10.24
CA GLN A 228 -1.68 -4.79 10.79
C GLN A 228 -0.76 -4.87 12.01
N HIS A 229 0.37 -4.17 11.93
CA HIS A 229 1.36 -4.08 12.99
C HIS A 229 1.55 -2.62 13.42
N SER A 230 1.83 -2.40 14.70
CA SER A 230 2.11 -1.07 15.24
C SER A 230 3.42 -0.48 14.67
N LEU A 231 3.46 0.83 14.46
CA LEU A 231 4.67 1.53 14.05
C LEU A 231 5.74 1.46 15.14
N GLN A 232 6.90 0.91 14.79
CA GLN A 232 8.06 0.85 15.68
C GLN A 232 8.86 2.16 15.65
N PRO A 233 9.61 2.48 16.73
CA PRO A 233 10.42 3.70 16.79
C PRO A 233 11.45 3.81 15.65
N GLU A 234 11.94 2.70 15.13
CA GLU A 234 12.88 2.66 14.01
C GLU A 234 12.28 3.21 12.71
N HIS A 235 11.02 2.90 12.42
CA HIS A 235 10.31 3.42 11.25
C HIS A 235 10.19 4.94 11.30
N ILE A 236 9.91 5.49 12.49
CA ILE A 236 9.80 6.95 12.69
C ILE A 236 11.16 7.63 12.54
N ARG A 237 12.24 7.04 13.09
CA ARG A 237 13.60 7.60 12.96
C ARG A 237 14.06 7.63 11.51
N GLU A 238 13.79 6.56 10.77
CA GLU A 238 14.16 6.50 9.36
C GLU A 238 13.29 7.42 8.50
N ALA A 239 12.00 7.55 8.82
CA ALA A 239 11.11 8.52 8.17
C ALA A 239 11.61 9.95 8.35
N TRP A 240 12.04 10.31 9.57
CA TRP A 240 12.63 11.60 9.87
C TRP A 240 13.97 11.81 9.13
N ARG A 241 14.80 10.77 9.03
CA ARG A 241 16.06 10.83 8.27
C ARG A 241 15.80 11.12 6.78
N LEU A 242 14.87 10.42 6.16
CA LEU A 242 14.50 10.63 4.75
C LEU A 242 13.86 12.00 4.53
N TYR A 243 12.93 12.39 5.41
CA TYR A 243 12.30 13.71 5.37
C TYR A 243 13.34 14.84 5.40
N ASN A 244 14.33 14.73 6.30
CA ASN A 244 15.42 15.70 6.37
C ASN A 244 16.28 15.69 5.11
N LEU A 245 16.60 14.53 4.54
CA LEU A 245 17.40 14.47 3.31
C LEU A 245 16.70 15.15 2.13
N GLU A 246 15.41 14.88 1.94
CA GLU A 246 14.62 15.52 0.89
C GLU A 246 14.48 17.03 1.12
N SER A 247 14.19 17.43 2.36
CA SER A 247 14.05 18.83 2.76
C SER A 247 15.39 19.59 2.76
N SER A 248 16.51 18.91 3.00
CA SER A 248 17.86 19.50 3.10
C SER A 248 18.43 19.98 1.76
N SER A 249 17.73 19.74 0.65
CA SER A 249 18.03 20.39 -0.63
C SER A 249 17.88 21.92 -0.55
N ALA A 250 17.17 22.43 0.46
CA ALA A 250 17.11 23.85 0.80
C ALA A 250 17.87 24.13 2.10
N LEU A 251 19.11 24.63 1.92
CA LEU A 251 19.96 25.26 2.94
C LEU A 251 20.35 24.34 4.10
N ASN A 252 21.57 23.80 4.04
CA ASN A 252 22.29 23.34 5.22
C ASN A 252 22.27 24.45 6.27
N ALA A 253 21.35 24.36 7.23
CA ALA A 253 21.39 25.09 8.47
C ALA A 253 22.60 24.57 9.24
N SER A 254 23.77 25.08 8.86
CA SER A 254 24.93 25.17 9.74
C SER A 254 24.45 25.99 10.93
N TRP A 255 23.89 25.28 11.92
CA TRP A 255 23.81 25.77 13.28
C TRP A 255 25.25 26.11 13.62
N ARG A 256 25.59 27.39 13.52
CA ARG A 256 26.84 27.91 14.03
C ARG A 256 26.86 27.51 15.50
N GLN A 257 27.71 26.55 15.85
CA GLN A 257 28.20 26.44 17.21
C GLN A 257 28.98 27.72 17.49
N GLN A 258 28.27 28.77 17.90
CA GLN A 258 28.92 29.88 18.59
C GLN A 258 29.07 29.43 20.04
N GLY A 259 30.22 28.83 20.32
CA GLY A 259 30.51 28.26 21.63
C GLY A 259 31.80 27.47 21.64
N ASP A 260 32.91 28.07 21.22
CA ASP A 260 34.22 27.68 21.74
C ASP A 260 34.24 28.02 23.23
N SER A 261 33.66 27.13 24.04
CA SER A 261 33.80 27.12 25.49
C SER A 261 34.98 26.20 25.83
N SER A 262 36.16 26.50 25.28
CA SER A 262 37.40 26.08 25.91
C SER A 262 37.57 26.91 27.18
N GLY A 263 36.99 26.43 28.28
CA GLY A 263 37.03 27.03 29.62
C GLY A 263 38.45 27.10 30.22
N LYS A 264 39.33 27.90 29.61
CA LYS A 264 40.74 28.08 30.00
C LYS A 264 41.13 29.53 30.27
N MET A 265 40.19 30.47 30.33
CA MET A 265 40.49 31.89 30.50
C MET A 265 39.87 32.50 31.77
N PHE A 266 40.10 31.88 32.92
CA PHE A 266 40.15 32.59 34.20
C PHE A 266 41.28 31.99 35.06
N ARG A 267 42.43 32.68 35.04
CA ARG A 267 43.45 32.71 36.10
C ARG A 267 43.60 34.15 36.54
#